data_AF-A0A328FI35-F1
#
_entry.id   AF-A0A328FI35-F1
#
_cell.length_a   1.000
_cell.length_b   1.000
_cell.length_c   1.000
_cell.angle_alpha   90.00
_cell.angle_beta   90.00
_cell.angle_gamma   90.00
#
_symmetry.space_group_name_H-M   'P 1'
#
loop_
_entity.id
_entity.type
_entity.pdbx_description
1 polymer ?
#
loop_
_entity_poly.entity_id
_entity_poly.type
_entity_poly.pdbx_seq_one_letter_code
_entity_poly.pdbx_strand_id
1 'polypeptide(L)' 'MDQNKIEAIQGNSKFKSYLCPYCQKFLMKGDVRRLKMTCPHCQRLIDADEDELLSINNSDEKQIR' A
#
# COMPACT_ATOMS: atom_id res chain seq x y z
N MET A 1 -3.89 -32.33 22.79
CA MET A 1 -4.69 -31.11 22.49
C MET A 1 -3.69 -30.10 21.97
N ASP A 2 -3.38 -30.25 20.69
CA ASP A 2 -2.13 -29.78 20.11
C ASP A 2 -2.36 -28.41 19.48
N GLN A 3 -1.53 -27.48 19.92
CA GLN A 3 -1.70 -26.04 19.73
C GLN A 3 -1.54 -25.68 18.25
N ASN A 4 -2.64 -25.30 17.61
CA ASN A 4 -2.65 -24.71 16.27
C ASN A 4 -2.10 -23.29 16.36
N LYS A 5 -0.77 -23.17 16.43
CA LYS A 5 -0.05 -21.91 16.33
C LYS A 5 -0.10 -21.50 14.86
N ILE A 6 -1.12 -20.74 14.49
CA ILE A 6 -1.16 -19.99 13.24
C ILE A 6 -0.09 -18.92 13.39
N GLU A 7 1.14 -19.27 13.05
CA GLU A 7 2.21 -18.30 12.91
C GLU A 7 1.79 -17.35 11.80
N ALA A 8 1.26 -16.19 12.19
CA ALA A 8 1.08 -15.07 11.31
C ALA A 8 2.40 -14.90 10.57
N ILE A 9 2.39 -15.29 9.30
CA ILE A 9 3.54 -15.21 8.41
C ILE A 9 3.88 -13.72 8.40
N GLN A 10 4.84 -13.31 9.23
CA GLN A 10 5.52 -12.03 9.17
C GLN A 10 6.36 -12.05 7.89
N GLY A 11 5.68 -12.10 6.76
CA GLY A 11 6.28 -12.15 5.45
C GLY A 11 6.87 -10.80 5.17
N ASN A 12 8.19 -10.68 5.38
CA ASN A 12 9.07 -9.65 4.85
C ASN A 12 8.32 -8.40 4.36
N SER A 13 8.08 -7.46 5.27
CA SER A 13 7.30 -6.21 5.11
C SER A 13 7.89 -5.20 4.11
N LYS A 14 8.53 -5.65 3.03
CA LYS A 14 9.03 -4.78 1.96
C LYS A 14 7.96 -4.46 0.93
N PHE A 15 6.95 -5.31 0.78
CA PHE A 15 5.93 -5.10 -0.24
C PHE A 15 4.77 -4.26 0.28
N LYS A 16 4.69 -3.03 -0.21
CA LYS A 16 3.63 -2.06 0.07
C LYS A 16 2.51 -2.22 -0.95
N SER A 17 1.27 -1.95 -0.52
CA SER A 17 0.10 -1.99 -1.40
C SER A 17 -0.21 -0.59 -1.89
N TYR A 18 -0.25 -0.42 -3.20
CA TYR A 18 -0.50 0.86 -3.85
C TYR A 18 -1.95 0.90 -4.33
N LEU A 19 -2.66 1.95 -3.92
CA LEU A 19 -4.04 2.22 -4.29
C LEU A 19 -4.08 3.44 -5.23
N CYS A 20 -5.10 3.49 -6.08
CA CYS A 20 -5.32 4.65 -6.93
C CYS A 20 -5.76 5.86 -6.08
N PRO A 21 -5.09 7.02 -6.17
CA PRO A 21 -5.50 8.21 -5.42
C PRO A 21 -6.88 8.75 -5.83
N TYR A 22 -7.34 8.43 -7.04
CA TYR A 22 -8.61 8.93 -7.57
C TYR A 22 -9.80 8.05 -7.21
N CYS A 23 -9.62 6.72 -7.25
CA CYS A 23 -10.72 5.77 -7.07
C CYS A 23 -10.50 4.79 -5.91
N GLN A 24 -9.38 4.91 -5.20
CA GLN A 24 -8.98 4.08 -4.06
C GLN A 24 -8.97 2.57 -4.34
N LYS A 25 -9.02 2.18 -5.61
CA LYS A 25 -8.92 0.77 -6.02
C LYS A 25 -7.49 0.31 -6.00
N PHE A 26 -7.31 -0.96 -5.66
CA PHE A 26 -6.03 -1.63 -5.67
C PHE A 26 -5.40 -1.56 -7.06
N LEU A 27 -4.13 -1.14 -7.11
CA LEU A 27 -3.33 -1.12 -8.33
C LEU A 27 -2.37 -2.29 -8.35
N MET A 28 -1.52 -2.36 -7.33
CA MET A 28 -0.46 -3.35 -7.24
C MET A 28 0.07 -3.47 -5.81
N LYS A 29 0.82 -4.54 -5.57
CA LYS A 29 1.62 -4.72 -4.36
C LYS A 29 3.08 -4.95 -4.76
N GLY A 30 4.01 -4.20 -4.18
CA GLY A 30 5.41 -4.22 -4.56
C GLY A 30 6.28 -3.31 -3.70
N ASP A 31 7.56 -3.19 -4.03
CA ASP A 31 8.47 -2.20 -3.45
C ASP A 31 8.86 -1.25 -4.58
N VAL A 32 7.97 -0.30 -4.90
CA VAL A 32 8.19 0.66 -5.99
C VAL A 32 8.41 2.06 -5.43
N ARG A 33 9.53 2.67 -5.81
CA ARG A 33 9.86 4.05 -5.42
C ARG A 33 9.04 5.10 -6.14
N ARG A 34 8.60 4.78 -7.36
CA ARG A 34 7.75 5.65 -8.19
C ARG A 34 6.80 4.81 -8.99
N LEU A 35 5.53 5.20 -8.99
CA LEU A 35 4.48 4.55 -9.75
C LEU A 35 3.98 5.51 -10.82
N LYS A 36 4.33 5.20 -12.06
CA LYS A 36 3.80 5.90 -13.23
C LYS A 36 2.99 4.94 -14.09
N MET A 37 1.67 4.98 -13.94
CA MET A 37 0.77 4.14 -14.72
C MET A 37 -0.61 4.75 -14.88
N THR A 38 -1.33 4.32 -15.91
CA THR A 38 -2.75 4.64 -16.05
C THR A 38 -3.57 3.67 -15.21
N CYS A 39 -4.40 4.18 -14.30
CA CYS A 39 -5.29 3.34 -13.52
C CYS A 39 -6.25 2.56 -14.45
N PRO A 40 -6.32 1.23 -14.39
CA PRO A 40 -7.20 0.45 -15.26
C PRO A 40 -8.69 0.67 -14.93
N HIS A 41 -9.01 1.19 -13.75
CA HIS A 41 -10.38 1.39 -13.31
C HIS A 41 -10.96 2.75 -13.67
N CYS A 42 -10.18 3.81 -13.48
CA CYS A 42 -10.64 5.18 -13.74
C CYS A 42 -9.95 5.83 -14.94
N GLN A 43 -9.04 5.12 -15.61
CA GLN A 43 -8.29 5.57 -16.79
C GLN A 43 -7.52 6.89 -16.56
N ARG A 44 -7.23 7.23 -15.31
CA ARG A 44 -6.45 8.41 -14.94
C ARG A 44 -4.98 8.06 -14.83
N LEU A 45 -4.12 8.96 -15.28
CA LEU A 45 -2.68 8.85 -15.10
C LEU A 45 -2.35 9.05 -13.62
N ILE A 46 -1.64 8.08 -13.07
CA ILE A 46 -1.03 8.12 -11.75
C ILE A 46 0.45 8.33 -12.01
N ASP A 47 1.01 9.42 -11.49
CA ASP A 47 2.44 9.69 -11.45
C ASP A 47 2.73 10.21 -10.05
N ALA A 48 3.11 9.30 -9.17
CA ALA A 48 3.36 9.60 -7.77
C ALA A 48 4.54 8.76 -7.27
N ASP A 49 5.35 9.37 -6.40
CA ASP A 49 6.43 8.67 -5.71
C ASP A 49 5.90 7.89 -4.50
N GLU A 50 6.73 7.02 -3.95
CA GLU A 50 6.39 6.16 -2.82
C GLU A 50 5.79 6.97 -1.64
N ASP A 51 6.40 8.10 -1.31
CA ASP A 51 5.95 8.98 -0.23
C ASP A 51 4.51 9.46 -0.46
N GLU A 52 4.17 9.86 -1.69
CA GLU A 52 2.83 10.35 -2.03
C GLU A 52 1.78 9.22 -2.05
N LEU A 53 2.17 8.02 -2.47
CA LEU A 53 1.26 6.87 -2.50
C LEU A 53 1.00 6.28 -1.11
N LEU A 54 1.98 6.34 -0.22
CA LEU A 54 1.86 5.86 1.16
C LEU A 54 1.21 6.88 2.08
N SER A 55 1.31 8.18 1.77
CA SER A 55 0.63 9.24 2.52
C SER A 55 -0.90 9.09 2.53
N ILE A 56 -1.46 8.30 1.61
CA ILE A 56 -2.89 7.98 1.56
C ILE A 56 -3.29 7.00 2.68
N ASN A 57 -2.33 6.26 3.25
CA ASN A 57 -2.56 5.22 4.27
C ASN A 57 -2.08 5.60 5.68
N ASN A 58 -1.59 6.83 5.90
CA ASN A 58 -1.04 7.24 7.20
C ASN A 58 -1.85 8.36 7.85
N SER A 59 -3.01 8.00 8.42
CA SER A 59 -3.72 8.82 9.40
C SER A 59 -3.48 8.38 10.86
N ASP A 60 -2.56 7.46 11.14
CA ASP A 60 -2.45 6.84 12.46
C ASP A 60 -1.00 6.74 12.99
N GLU A 61 -0.29 7.87 13.07
CA GLU A 61 0.84 7.98 14.01
C GLU A 61 1.17 9.43 14.41
N LYS A 62 0.16 10.20 14.88
CA LYS A 62 0.44 11.30 15.82
C LYS A 62 0.27 10.80 17.25
N GLN A 63 1.28 10.06 17.71
CA GLN A 63 1.43 9.65 19.10
C GLN A 63 1.85 10.88 19.94
N ILE A 64 0.90 11.38 20.72
CA ILE A 64 1.02 11.92 22.09
C ILE A 64 2.38 12.56 22.47
N ARG A 65 2.39 13.88 22.67
CA ARG A 65 3.21 14.55 23.69
C ARG A 65 2.37 15.60 24.40
#